data_AF-A0A9P7W6Q2-F1
#
_entry.id   AF-A0A9P7W6Q2-F1
#
_cell.length_a   1.000
_cell.length_b   1.000
_cell.length_c   1.000
_cell.angle_alpha   90.00
_cell.angle_beta   90.00
_cell.angle_gamma   90.00
#
_symmetry.space_group_name_H-M   'P 1'
#
loop_
_entity.id
_entity.type
_entity.pdbx_description
1 polymer ?
#
loop_
_entity_poly.entity_id
_entity_poly.type
_entity_poly.pdbx_seq_one_letter_code
_entity_poly.pdbx_strand_id
1 'polypeptide(L)'
;MFHTTINFSLDFAVKWIRAHMFSFQEATAITAVLEDILAACAIHVHDEVPGWNELYYDRILAYERLILVSPTACSFRDLQLKLNIMAVSWSRREAANLTLHRVPAAYDVFLQNQCLQYFGVRALHVGWVRVICAYCTGISAMMLQGLDGITTLQQQVDYLHQPQNLFAACCILATQQDESIDRTVVGNDIKALVRLRPRDAVWDECRNLCLVSELARHRQVKMDAVKYAIRVLDIFFDAEVHDPVSPLASLRRSVGRKVLEWCTGRSLDDKSGQGQQV
;
A
#
# COMPACT_ATOMS: atom_id res chain seq x y z
N MET A 1 -15.35 -2.51 -38.48
CA MET A 1 -16.17 -3.65 -37.99
C MET A 1 -15.38 -4.65 -37.12
N PHE A 2 -14.09 -4.89 -37.38
CA PHE A 2 -13.29 -5.84 -36.59
C PHE A 2 -13.00 -5.41 -35.12
N HIS A 3 -12.85 -4.10 -34.84
CA HIS A 3 -12.52 -3.62 -33.50
C HIS A 3 -13.66 -3.79 -32.47
N THR A 4 -14.92 -3.68 -32.89
CA THR A 4 -16.08 -3.78 -31.97
C THR A 4 -16.25 -5.19 -31.44
N THR A 5 -16.10 -6.22 -32.28
CA THR A 5 -16.25 -7.62 -31.85
C THR A 5 -15.13 -8.03 -30.88
N ILE A 6 -13.88 -7.63 -31.17
CA ILE A 6 -12.74 -7.91 -30.30
C ILE A 6 -12.93 -7.23 -28.93
N ASN A 7 -13.37 -5.98 -28.90
CA ASN A 7 -13.63 -5.28 -27.65
C ASN A 7 -14.75 -5.94 -26.82
N PHE A 8 -15.83 -6.41 -27.45
CA PHE A 8 -16.89 -7.14 -26.77
C PHE A 8 -16.41 -8.48 -26.19
N SER A 9 -15.61 -9.24 -26.96
CA SER A 9 -15.03 -10.50 -26.48
C SER A 9 -14.08 -10.27 -25.29
N LEU A 10 -13.28 -9.20 -25.35
CA LEU A 10 -12.39 -8.82 -24.25
C LEU A 10 -13.19 -8.38 -23.01
N ASP A 11 -14.25 -7.61 -23.17
CA ASP A 11 -15.13 -7.21 -22.06
C ASP A 11 -15.74 -8.42 -21.35
N PHE A 12 -16.29 -9.35 -22.12
CA PHE A 12 -16.87 -10.56 -21.57
C PHE A 12 -15.82 -11.43 -20.85
N ALA A 13 -14.65 -11.62 -21.47
CA ALA A 13 -13.57 -12.41 -20.87
C ALA A 13 -13.08 -11.79 -19.55
N VAL A 14 -12.89 -10.46 -19.52
CA VAL A 14 -12.46 -9.75 -18.32
C VAL A 14 -13.50 -9.85 -17.21
N LYS A 15 -14.79 -9.64 -17.53
CA LYS A 15 -15.89 -9.78 -16.56
C LYS A 15 -15.99 -11.20 -16.02
N TRP A 16 -15.76 -12.20 -16.86
CA TRP A 16 -15.70 -13.60 -16.45
C TRP A 16 -14.53 -13.87 -15.51
N ILE A 17 -13.31 -13.41 -15.87
CA ILE A 17 -12.13 -13.54 -15.00
C ILE A 17 -12.39 -12.88 -13.65
N ARG A 18 -12.97 -11.68 -13.66
CA ARG A 18 -13.35 -10.99 -12.42
C ARG A 18 -14.34 -11.79 -11.60
N ALA A 19 -15.23 -12.59 -12.17
CA ALA A 19 -16.20 -13.37 -11.40
C ALA A 19 -15.66 -14.72 -10.92
N HIS A 20 -14.64 -15.26 -11.59
CA HIS A 20 -14.16 -16.62 -11.38
C HIS A 20 -13.23 -16.75 -10.17
N MET A 21 -13.14 -17.97 -9.63
CA MET A 21 -12.15 -18.37 -8.63
C MET A 21 -11.09 -19.23 -9.29
N PHE A 22 -9.84 -18.81 -9.20
CA PHE A 22 -8.73 -19.49 -9.87
C PHE A 22 -7.91 -20.33 -8.90
N SER A 23 -7.41 -21.45 -9.37
CA SER A 23 -6.22 -22.09 -8.79
C SER A 23 -4.97 -21.24 -9.04
N PHE A 24 -3.88 -21.54 -8.32
CA PHE A 24 -2.60 -20.86 -8.51
C PHE A 24 -2.06 -20.96 -9.95
N GLN A 25 -2.19 -22.14 -10.57
CA GLN A 25 -1.70 -22.39 -11.93
C GLN A 25 -2.52 -21.62 -12.98
N GLU A 26 -3.85 -21.66 -12.86
CA GLU A 26 -4.75 -20.89 -13.73
C GLU A 26 -4.50 -19.40 -13.57
N ALA A 27 -4.36 -18.92 -12.32
CA ALA A 27 -4.11 -17.51 -12.07
C ALA A 27 -2.81 -17.06 -12.74
N THR A 28 -1.76 -17.87 -12.67
CA THR A 28 -0.46 -17.58 -13.29
C THR A 28 -0.57 -17.54 -14.82
N ALA A 29 -1.24 -18.52 -15.43
CA ALA A 29 -1.43 -18.57 -16.89
C ALA A 29 -2.29 -17.41 -17.41
N ILE A 30 -3.38 -17.10 -16.71
CA ILE A 30 -4.30 -16.02 -17.09
C ILE A 30 -3.67 -14.64 -16.86
N THR A 31 -2.80 -14.51 -15.87
CA THR A 31 -2.02 -13.29 -15.64
C THR A 31 -1.24 -12.95 -16.91
N ALA A 32 -0.43 -13.87 -17.44
CA ALA A 32 0.34 -13.64 -18.66
C ALA A 32 -0.52 -13.20 -19.87
N VAL A 33 -1.70 -13.83 -20.05
CA VAL A 33 -2.62 -13.45 -21.14
C VAL A 33 -3.19 -12.05 -20.96
N LEU A 34 -3.55 -11.68 -19.73
CA LEU A 34 -4.01 -10.32 -19.43
C LEU A 34 -2.91 -9.29 -19.62
N GLU A 35 -1.65 -9.63 -19.32
CA GLU A 35 -0.49 -8.77 -19.54
C GLU A 35 -0.33 -8.44 -21.04
N ASP A 36 -0.40 -9.45 -21.91
CA ASP A 36 -0.34 -9.25 -23.37
C ASP A 36 -1.48 -8.36 -23.88
N ILE A 37 -2.70 -8.56 -23.36
CA ILE A 37 -3.87 -7.75 -23.70
C ILE A 37 -3.68 -6.30 -23.24
N LEU A 38 -3.17 -6.08 -22.02
CA LEU A 38 -2.95 -4.75 -21.46
C LEU A 38 -1.84 -4.01 -22.23
N ALA A 39 -0.74 -4.68 -22.53
CA ALA A 39 0.36 -4.12 -23.31
C ALA A 39 -0.10 -3.67 -24.70
N ALA A 40 -0.96 -4.45 -25.36
CA ALA A 40 -1.54 -4.08 -26.65
C ALA A 40 -2.48 -2.85 -26.55
N CYS A 41 -3.20 -2.71 -25.43
CA CYS A 41 -4.14 -1.61 -25.22
C CYS A 41 -3.47 -0.30 -24.78
N ALA A 42 -2.33 -0.38 -24.09
CA ALA A 42 -1.57 0.78 -23.61
C ALA A 42 -1.15 1.74 -24.73
N ILE A 43 -0.98 1.22 -25.95
CA ILE A 43 -0.58 1.98 -27.14
C ILE A 43 -1.64 3.02 -27.54
N HIS A 44 -2.89 2.87 -27.11
CA HIS A 44 -4.02 3.70 -27.53
C HIS A 44 -4.62 4.61 -26.43
N VAL A 45 -4.03 4.65 -25.22
CA VAL A 45 -4.61 5.34 -24.05
C VAL A 45 -4.56 6.88 -24.14
N HIS A 46 -3.87 7.45 -25.13
CA HIS A 46 -3.79 8.91 -25.27
C HIS A 46 -5.02 9.57 -25.91
N ASP A 47 -5.97 8.80 -26.44
CA ASP A 47 -7.21 9.35 -27.00
C ASP A 47 -8.38 9.18 -26.02
N GLU A 48 -9.03 10.29 -25.67
CA GLU A 48 -10.11 10.44 -24.69
C GLU A 48 -11.41 9.72 -25.09
N VAL A 49 -11.40 8.38 -25.21
CA VAL A 49 -12.59 7.61 -25.54
C VAL A 49 -13.32 7.16 -24.26
N PRO A 50 -14.55 7.65 -23.99
CA PRO A 50 -15.26 7.47 -22.72
C PRO A 50 -15.59 6.02 -22.32
N GLY A 51 -15.68 5.12 -23.29
CA GLY A 51 -16.04 3.70 -23.07
C GLY A 51 -14.91 2.85 -22.48
N TRP A 52 -13.67 3.34 -22.49
CA TRP A 52 -12.55 2.59 -21.91
C TRP A 52 -12.63 2.52 -20.40
N ASN A 53 -13.25 3.49 -19.72
CA ASN A 53 -13.27 3.54 -18.26
C ASN A 53 -13.86 2.28 -17.59
N GLU A 54 -14.90 1.67 -18.15
CA GLU A 54 -15.54 0.49 -17.56
C GLU A 54 -14.74 -0.79 -17.82
N LEU A 55 -14.38 -1.05 -19.08
CA LEU A 55 -13.53 -2.19 -19.46
C LEU A 55 -12.18 -2.14 -18.74
N TYR A 56 -11.63 -0.93 -18.61
CA TYR A 56 -10.38 -0.68 -17.92
C TYR A 56 -10.50 -0.95 -16.41
N TYR A 57 -11.58 -0.50 -15.78
CA TYR A 57 -11.87 -0.80 -14.38
C TYR A 57 -12.07 -2.30 -14.13
N ASP A 58 -12.81 -2.99 -15.00
CA ASP A 58 -13.04 -4.43 -14.87
C ASP A 58 -11.75 -5.24 -15.05
N ARG A 59 -10.82 -4.79 -15.89
CA ARG A 59 -9.48 -5.39 -16.06
C ARG A 59 -8.64 -5.25 -14.80
N ILE A 60 -8.67 -4.07 -14.19
CA ILE A 60 -7.99 -3.82 -12.92
C ILE A 60 -8.51 -4.79 -11.85
N LEU A 61 -9.82 -4.92 -11.71
CA LEU A 61 -10.44 -5.81 -10.71
C LEU A 61 -10.16 -7.31 -11.00
N ALA A 62 -10.19 -7.71 -12.26
CA ALA A 62 -9.84 -9.07 -12.67
C ALA A 62 -8.39 -9.40 -12.27
N TYR A 63 -7.47 -8.46 -12.50
CA TYR A 63 -6.08 -8.61 -12.14
C TYR A 63 -5.87 -8.59 -10.62
N GLU A 64 -6.59 -7.77 -9.85
CA GLU A 64 -6.54 -7.78 -8.36
C GLU A 64 -6.78 -9.18 -7.81
N ARG A 65 -7.79 -9.90 -8.33
CA ARG A 65 -8.07 -11.28 -7.92
C ARG A 65 -6.94 -12.23 -8.27
N LEU A 66 -6.34 -12.08 -9.44
CA LEU A 66 -5.23 -12.94 -9.87
C LEU A 66 -3.98 -12.72 -9.01
N ILE A 67 -3.69 -11.48 -8.61
CA ILE A 67 -2.59 -11.15 -7.68
C ILE A 67 -2.81 -11.80 -6.33
N LEU A 68 -4.04 -11.77 -5.81
CA LEU A 68 -4.35 -12.40 -4.52
C LEU A 68 -4.09 -13.91 -4.54
N VAL A 69 -4.26 -14.54 -5.71
CA VAL A 69 -4.04 -15.97 -5.90
C VAL A 69 -2.58 -16.30 -6.25
N SER A 70 -1.94 -15.51 -7.12
CA SER A 70 -0.57 -15.70 -7.59
C SER A 70 0.19 -14.36 -7.68
N PRO A 71 0.68 -13.81 -6.55
CA PRO A 71 1.36 -12.50 -6.53
C PRO A 71 2.65 -12.48 -7.35
N THR A 72 3.34 -13.63 -7.45
CA THR A 72 4.62 -13.77 -8.15
C THR A 72 4.49 -13.83 -9.66
N ALA A 73 3.27 -13.96 -10.20
CA ALA A 73 3.04 -14.00 -11.64
C ALA A 73 3.11 -12.61 -12.29
N CYS A 74 3.16 -11.52 -11.50
CA CYS A 74 3.22 -10.16 -12.04
C CYS A 74 4.59 -9.84 -12.63
N SER A 75 4.63 -9.43 -13.90
CA SER A 75 5.85 -8.86 -14.48
C SER A 75 6.09 -7.42 -14.00
N PHE A 76 7.36 -6.99 -14.01
CA PHE A 76 7.74 -5.59 -13.73
C PHE A 76 7.09 -4.61 -14.72
N ARG A 77 7.01 -4.99 -16.00
CA ARG A 77 6.41 -4.18 -17.06
C ARG A 77 4.94 -3.90 -16.77
N ASP A 78 4.24 -4.87 -16.21
CA ASP A 78 2.83 -4.73 -15.86
C ASP A 78 2.61 -3.91 -14.61
N LEU A 79 3.48 -4.05 -13.61
CA LEU A 79 3.46 -3.18 -12.45
C LEU A 79 3.75 -1.72 -12.83
N GLN A 80 4.63 -1.48 -13.80
CA GLN A 80 4.93 -0.16 -14.31
C GLN A 80 3.81 0.42 -15.18
N LEU A 81 3.28 -0.35 -16.12
CA LEU A 81 2.11 0.05 -16.93
C LEU A 81 0.92 0.36 -16.04
N LYS A 82 0.67 -0.48 -15.03
CA LYS A 82 -0.33 -0.21 -14.02
C LYS A 82 0.00 1.04 -13.24
N LEU A 83 1.21 1.25 -12.73
CA LEU A 83 1.48 2.46 -11.95
C LEU A 83 1.33 3.74 -12.77
N ASN A 84 1.61 3.69 -14.07
CA ASN A 84 1.37 4.81 -14.98
C ASN A 84 -0.13 5.09 -15.16
N ILE A 85 -0.96 4.06 -15.30
CA ILE A 85 -2.39 4.27 -15.46
C ILE A 85 -3.10 4.49 -14.10
N MET A 86 -2.63 3.82 -13.06
CA MET A 86 -3.03 4.01 -11.67
C MET A 86 -2.63 5.41 -11.18
N ALA A 87 -1.52 6.02 -11.62
CA ALA A 87 -1.21 7.43 -11.31
C ALA A 87 -2.37 8.39 -11.68
N VAL A 88 -3.19 8.00 -12.67
CA VAL A 88 -4.40 8.71 -13.10
C VAL A 88 -5.63 8.34 -12.25
N SER A 89 -5.73 7.11 -11.70
CA SER A 89 -6.97 6.60 -11.07
C SER A 89 -6.84 5.78 -9.78
N TRP A 90 -5.70 5.82 -9.08
CA TRP A 90 -5.29 4.94 -7.96
C TRP A 90 -6.45 4.28 -7.20
N SER A 91 -6.68 3.00 -7.50
CA SER A 91 -7.44 2.11 -6.64
C SER A 91 -6.55 1.77 -5.44
N ARG A 92 -6.89 2.37 -4.29
CA ARG A 92 -6.13 2.35 -3.02
C ARG A 92 -5.86 0.95 -2.46
N ARG A 93 -6.53 -0.09 -2.99
CA ARG A 93 -6.41 -1.48 -2.51
C ARG A 93 -5.31 -2.26 -3.23
N GLU A 94 -5.11 -2.03 -4.52
CA GLU A 94 -4.18 -2.83 -5.33
C GLU A 94 -2.72 -2.63 -4.93
N ALA A 95 -2.30 -1.36 -4.81
CA ALA A 95 -0.94 -1.06 -4.38
C ALA A 95 -0.69 -1.58 -2.95
N ALA A 96 -1.67 -1.45 -2.05
CA ALA A 96 -1.56 -2.01 -0.71
C ALA A 96 -1.38 -3.54 -0.75
N ASN A 97 -2.16 -4.26 -1.56
CA ASN A 97 -2.05 -5.71 -1.67
C ASN A 97 -0.70 -6.15 -2.25
N LEU A 98 -0.24 -5.53 -3.34
CA LEU A 98 1.04 -5.88 -3.98
C LEU A 98 2.23 -5.68 -3.04
N THR A 99 2.23 -4.58 -2.29
CA THR A 99 3.29 -4.30 -1.34
C THR A 99 3.21 -5.19 -0.11
N LEU A 100 1.99 -5.48 0.37
CA LEU A 100 1.76 -6.43 1.47
C LEU A 100 2.23 -7.85 1.13
N HIS A 101 2.01 -8.30 -0.11
CA HIS A 101 2.49 -9.58 -0.62
C HIS A 101 3.98 -9.59 -0.99
N ARG A 102 4.70 -8.49 -0.72
CA ARG A 102 6.16 -8.37 -0.85
C ARG A 102 6.66 -8.67 -2.27
N VAL A 103 5.87 -8.31 -3.28
CA VAL A 103 6.26 -8.46 -4.69
C VAL A 103 7.42 -7.48 -4.96
N PRO A 104 8.68 -7.91 -5.21
CA PRO A 104 9.83 -7.02 -5.30
C PRO A 104 9.66 -5.91 -6.35
N ALA A 105 9.14 -6.29 -7.51
CA ALA A 105 8.87 -5.35 -8.59
C ALA A 105 7.88 -4.24 -8.20
N ALA A 106 6.99 -4.45 -7.21
CA ALA A 106 6.11 -3.39 -6.72
C ALA A 106 6.88 -2.28 -5.98
N TYR A 107 7.95 -2.65 -5.26
CA TYR A 107 8.83 -1.69 -4.59
C TYR A 107 9.70 -0.93 -5.58
N ASP A 108 10.23 -1.61 -6.59
CA ASP A 108 11.04 -0.98 -7.64
C ASP A 108 10.26 0.11 -8.34
N VAL A 109 9.00 -0.16 -8.69
CA VAL A 109 8.16 0.84 -9.34
C VAL A 109 7.74 1.95 -8.38
N PHE A 110 7.52 1.64 -7.09
CA PHE A 110 7.23 2.65 -6.06
C PHE A 110 8.37 3.67 -5.93
N LEU A 111 9.61 3.17 -5.97
CA LEU A 111 10.83 3.96 -5.97
C LEU A 111 11.00 4.74 -7.28
N GLN A 112 10.91 4.07 -8.43
CA GLN A 112 11.12 4.67 -9.75
C GLN A 112 10.13 5.81 -10.03
N ASN A 113 8.88 5.67 -9.61
CA ASN A 113 7.84 6.68 -9.80
C ASN A 113 7.76 7.70 -8.67
N GLN A 114 8.71 7.68 -7.72
CA GLN A 114 8.78 8.60 -6.60
C GLN A 114 7.43 8.76 -5.87
N CYS A 115 6.75 7.63 -5.62
CA CYS A 115 5.36 7.63 -5.15
C CYS A 115 5.14 8.44 -3.86
N LEU A 116 6.07 8.40 -2.91
CA LEU A 116 5.95 9.17 -1.65
C LEU A 116 5.95 10.68 -1.87
N GLN A 117 6.81 11.16 -2.77
CA GLN A 117 6.87 12.59 -3.13
C GLN A 117 5.56 13.01 -3.79
N TYR A 118 5.06 12.20 -4.72
CA TYR A 118 3.79 12.43 -5.40
C TYR A 118 2.62 12.51 -4.39
N PHE A 119 2.53 11.59 -3.43
CA PHE A 119 1.48 11.60 -2.41
C PHE A 119 1.59 12.81 -1.48
N GLY A 120 2.82 13.19 -1.09
CA GLY A 120 3.08 14.34 -0.25
C GLY A 120 2.58 15.66 -0.86
N VAL A 121 2.70 15.80 -2.18
CA VAL A 121 2.27 17.00 -2.92
C VAL A 121 0.75 17.03 -3.15
N ARG A 122 0.13 15.92 -3.58
CA ARG A 122 -1.26 15.89 -4.08
C ARG A 122 -2.37 15.77 -3.04
N ALA A 123 -2.03 15.99 -1.78
CA ALA A 123 -2.87 15.95 -0.58
C ALA A 123 -2.86 14.61 0.15
N LEU A 124 -2.65 14.74 1.47
CA LEU A 124 -2.84 13.74 2.50
C LEU A 124 -4.28 13.20 2.45
N HIS A 125 -4.47 12.20 1.62
CA HIS A 125 -5.76 11.57 1.39
C HIS A 125 -5.77 10.23 2.15
N VAL A 126 -6.82 9.97 2.94
CA VAL A 126 -7.00 8.76 3.78
C VAL A 126 -6.73 7.46 3.00
N GLY A 127 -7.16 7.43 1.74
CA GLY A 127 -6.87 6.36 0.81
C GLY A 127 -5.40 5.92 0.67
N TRP A 128 -4.44 6.82 0.85
CA TRP A 128 -3.02 6.49 0.79
C TRP A 128 -2.53 5.74 2.02
N VAL A 129 -3.26 5.81 3.14
CA VAL A 129 -2.80 5.21 4.39
C VAL A 129 -2.56 3.71 4.20
N ARG A 130 -3.49 2.98 3.57
CA ARG A 130 -3.34 1.54 3.33
C ARG A 130 -2.09 1.21 2.52
N VAL A 131 -1.78 2.04 1.53
CA VAL A 131 -0.61 1.87 0.66
C VAL A 131 0.67 2.09 1.47
N ILE A 132 0.73 3.17 2.24
CA ILE A 132 1.90 3.47 3.09
C ILE A 132 2.07 2.40 4.18
N CYS A 133 0.99 1.98 4.86
CA CYS A 133 1.04 0.90 5.85
C CYS A 133 1.59 -0.38 5.23
N ALA A 134 1.08 -0.79 4.06
CA ALA A 134 1.55 -1.98 3.37
C ALA A 134 3.01 -1.86 2.92
N TYR A 135 3.42 -0.68 2.44
CA TYR A 135 4.80 -0.37 2.08
C TYR A 135 5.76 -0.48 3.26
N CYS A 136 5.44 0.15 4.39
CA CYS A 136 6.27 0.08 5.58
C CYS A 136 6.31 -1.36 6.13
N THR A 137 5.16 -2.02 6.25
CA THR A 137 5.04 -3.40 6.74
C THR A 137 5.86 -4.36 5.90
N GLY A 138 5.79 -4.21 4.58
CA GLY A 138 6.48 -5.07 3.66
C GLY A 138 8.00 -4.85 3.66
N ILE A 139 8.48 -3.61 3.73
CA ILE A 139 9.92 -3.31 3.95
C ILE A 139 10.40 -3.93 5.26
N SER A 140 9.70 -3.68 6.38
CA SER A 140 10.07 -4.25 7.68
C SER A 140 10.14 -5.77 7.62
N ALA A 141 9.17 -6.41 6.97
CA ALA A 141 9.14 -7.86 6.87
C ALA A 141 10.26 -8.43 5.99
N MET A 142 10.62 -7.74 4.90
CA MET A 142 11.77 -8.11 4.07
C MET A 142 13.09 -7.98 4.84
N MET A 143 13.27 -6.92 5.63
CA MET A 143 14.43 -6.78 6.53
C MET A 143 14.54 -7.93 7.52
N LEU A 144 13.42 -8.35 8.10
CA LEU A 144 13.40 -9.43 9.10
C LEU A 144 13.70 -10.81 8.54
N GLN A 145 13.39 -11.04 7.27
CA GLN A 145 13.57 -12.33 6.62
C GLN A 145 14.92 -12.49 5.94
N GLY A 146 15.75 -11.42 5.88
CA GLY A 146 17.07 -11.48 5.27
C GLY A 146 17.05 -11.92 3.81
N LEU A 147 15.95 -11.65 3.09
CA LEU A 147 15.77 -12.06 1.70
C LEU A 147 16.85 -11.43 0.81
N ASP A 148 17.40 -12.24 -0.10
CA ASP A 148 18.40 -11.83 -1.09
C ASP A 148 17.82 -10.72 -1.99
N GLY A 149 18.27 -9.50 -1.70
CA GLY A 149 17.80 -8.25 -2.30
C GLY A 149 18.25 -7.04 -1.48
N ILE A 150 19.35 -7.19 -0.72
CA ILE A 150 19.82 -6.23 0.28
C ILE A 150 20.02 -4.84 -0.33
N THR A 151 20.52 -4.77 -1.56
CA THR A 151 20.72 -3.52 -2.28
C THR A 151 19.40 -2.82 -2.59
N THR A 152 18.42 -3.55 -3.12
CA THR A 152 17.08 -3.01 -3.40
C THR A 152 16.37 -2.59 -2.11
N LEU A 153 16.43 -3.43 -1.07
CA LEU A 153 15.82 -3.13 0.22
C LEU A 153 16.43 -1.89 0.89
N GLN A 154 17.76 -1.78 0.86
CA GLN A 154 18.46 -0.62 1.39
C GLN A 154 18.08 0.65 0.62
N GLN A 155 17.97 0.58 -0.71
CA GLN A 155 17.48 1.70 -1.53
C GLN A 155 16.05 2.12 -1.16
N GLN A 156 15.15 1.18 -0.86
CA GLN A 156 13.80 1.50 -0.40
C GLN A 156 13.83 2.20 0.96
N VAL A 157 14.68 1.73 1.88
CA VAL A 157 14.86 2.35 3.19
C VAL A 157 15.46 3.76 3.04
N ASP A 158 16.49 3.94 2.23
CA ASP A 158 17.12 5.24 1.92
C ASP A 158 16.10 6.21 1.32
N TYR A 159 15.31 5.75 0.36
CA TYR A 159 14.26 6.54 -0.27
C TYR A 159 13.20 6.97 0.75
N LEU A 160 12.70 6.05 1.57
CA LEU A 160 11.73 6.33 2.62
C LEU A 160 12.27 7.30 3.67
N HIS A 161 13.56 7.22 4.01
CA HIS A 161 14.24 8.10 4.96
C HIS A 161 14.84 9.35 4.31
N GLN A 162 14.35 9.77 3.14
CA GLN A 162 14.53 11.16 2.73
C GLN A 162 13.57 12.03 3.56
N PRO A 163 14.00 13.20 4.09
CA PRO A 163 13.20 13.99 5.02
C PRO A 163 11.77 14.29 4.53
N GLN A 164 11.63 14.64 3.25
CA GLN A 164 10.33 14.93 2.64
C GLN A 164 9.42 13.69 2.50
N ASN A 165 10.02 12.54 2.19
CA ASN A 165 9.29 11.28 2.03
C ASN A 165 8.83 10.74 3.37
N LEU A 166 9.70 10.82 4.38
CA LEU A 166 9.40 10.45 5.75
C LEU A 166 8.28 11.33 6.31
N PHE A 167 8.38 12.64 6.11
CA PHE A 167 7.34 13.60 6.44
C PHE A 167 6.01 13.26 5.77
N ALA A 168 6.01 13.00 4.46
CA ALA A 168 4.82 12.61 3.72
C ALA A 168 4.20 11.33 4.26
N ALA A 169 5.00 10.28 4.50
CA ALA A 169 4.54 9.02 5.05
C ALA A 169 3.91 9.19 6.44
N CYS A 170 4.59 9.89 7.37
CA CYS A 170 4.07 10.18 8.70
C CYS A 170 2.76 10.95 8.65
N CYS A 171 2.69 11.99 7.82
CA CYS A 171 1.45 12.76 7.65
C CYS A 171 0.32 11.91 7.09
N ILE A 172 0.59 11.08 6.08
CA ILE A 172 -0.41 10.19 5.49
C ILE A 172 -0.92 9.22 6.56
N LEU A 173 -0.04 8.52 7.27
CA LEU A 173 -0.43 7.61 8.35
C LEU A 173 -1.29 8.32 9.40
N ALA A 174 -0.91 9.53 9.79
CA ALA A 174 -1.66 10.32 10.77
C ALA A 174 -2.98 10.90 10.25
N THR A 175 -3.21 10.93 8.92
CA THR A 175 -4.51 11.32 8.36
C THR A 175 -5.58 10.24 8.42
N GLN A 176 -5.34 9.08 9.04
CA GLN A 176 -6.42 8.15 9.42
C GLN A 176 -7.37 8.81 10.44
N GLN A 177 -8.29 9.63 9.94
CA GLN A 177 -9.37 10.28 10.68
C GLN A 177 -10.72 9.57 10.46
N ASP A 178 -10.70 8.25 10.25
CA ASP A 178 -11.94 7.53 10.50
C ASP A 178 -12.11 7.49 12.02
N GLU A 179 -13.19 8.08 12.55
CA GLU A 179 -13.49 8.12 13.99
C GLU A 179 -13.55 6.71 14.60
N SER A 180 -13.72 5.68 13.78
CA SER A 180 -13.71 4.27 14.17
C SER A 180 -12.32 3.63 14.26
N ILE A 181 -11.28 4.23 13.68
CA ILE A 181 -9.94 3.63 13.68
C ILE A 181 -9.22 3.97 14.98
N ASP A 182 -8.89 2.91 15.70
CA ASP A 182 -8.10 2.95 16.92
C ASP A 182 -6.75 3.65 16.67
N ARG A 183 -6.55 4.81 17.34
CA ARG A 183 -5.30 5.59 17.31
C ARG A 183 -4.08 4.73 17.66
N THR A 184 -4.23 3.64 18.39
CA THR A 184 -3.11 2.72 18.64
C THR A 184 -2.56 2.08 17.35
N VAL A 185 -3.39 1.89 16.31
CA VAL A 185 -2.98 1.34 15.01
C VAL A 185 -2.04 2.31 14.30
N VAL A 186 -2.42 3.58 14.18
CA VAL A 186 -1.56 4.63 13.60
C VAL A 186 -0.25 4.75 14.37
N GLY A 187 -0.32 4.73 15.70
CA GLY A 187 0.86 4.72 16.55
C GLY A 187 1.79 3.54 16.28
N ASN A 188 1.24 2.34 16.06
CA ASN A 188 2.03 1.16 15.72
C ASN A 188 2.67 1.25 14.33
N ASP A 189 1.99 1.82 13.35
CA ASP A 189 2.53 2.01 12.00
C ASP A 189 3.68 3.01 11.98
N ILE A 190 3.55 4.13 12.70
CA ILE A 190 4.64 5.11 12.88
C ILE A 190 5.81 4.46 13.64
N LYS A 191 5.54 3.66 14.69
CA LYS A 191 6.60 2.91 15.37
C LYS A 191 7.30 1.90 14.46
N ALA A 192 6.58 1.28 13.52
CA ALA A 192 7.18 0.39 12.54
C ALA A 192 8.13 1.15 11.61
N LEU A 193 7.78 2.37 11.19
CA LEU A 193 8.68 3.26 10.45
C LEU A 193 9.94 3.59 11.25
N VAL A 194 9.82 4.02 12.51
CA VAL A 194 11.00 4.39 13.32
C VAL A 194 11.94 3.21 13.52
N ARG A 195 11.40 1.99 13.61
CA ARG A 195 12.21 0.77 13.72
C ARG A 195 13.04 0.44 12.48
N LEU A 196 12.72 1.00 11.31
CA LEU A 196 13.53 0.79 10.10
C LEU A 196 14.91 1.47 10.22
N ARG A 197 14.96 2.67 10.81
CA ARG A 197 16.19 3.35 11.20
C ARG A 197 16.02 4.08 12.53
N PRO A 198 16.25 3.39 13.66
CA PRO A 198 16.20 4.05 14.96
C PRO A 198 17.33 5.08 15.06
N ARG A 199 17.01 6.25 15.62
CA ARG A 199 17.97 7.35 15.90
C ARG A 199 18.62 8.01 14.66
N ASP A 200 18.00 7.87 13.50
CA ASP A 200 18.42 8.63 12.32
C ASP A 200 18.11 10.13 12.52
N ALA A 201 19.06 11.02 12.23
CA ALA A 201 18.89 12.47 12.35
C ALA A 201 17.78 13.01 11.45
N VAL A 202 17.39 12.26 10.41
CA VAL A 202 16.23 12.60 9.56
C VAL A 202 14.93 12.67 10.37
N TRP A 203 14.82 11.98 11.51
CA TRP A 203 13.65 12.08 12.37
C TRP A 203 13.50 13.48 12.99
N ASP A 204 14.60 14.13 13.36
CA ASP A 204 14.59 15.51 13.85
C ASP A 204 14.17 16.48 12.74
N GLU A 205 14.66 16.25 11.52
CA GLU A 205 14.26 17.04 10.35
C GLU A 205 12.78 16.85 10.00
N CYS A 206 12.29 15.60 10.02
CA CYS A 206 10.88 15.27 9.83
C CYS A 206 9.99 15.96 10.88
N ARG A 207 10.42 15.96 12.15
CA ARG A 207 9.74 16.66 13.25
C ARG A 207 9.69 18.17 13.00
N ASN A 208 10.79 18.78 12.56
CA ASN A 208 10.84 20.19 12.20
C ASN A 208 9.91 20.52 11.01
N LEU A 209 9.87 19.67 9.98
CA LEU A 209 8.95 19.82 8.85
C LEU A 209 7.48 19.73 9.30
N CYS A 210 7.16 18.83 10.23
CA CYS A 210 5.84 18.77 10.86
C CYS A 210 5.48 20.09 11.54
N LEU A 211 6.35 20.62 12.40
CA LEU A 211 6.13 21.88 13.11
C LEU A 211 5.96 23.08 12.16
N VAL A 212 6.80 23.18 11.12
CA VAL A 212 6.70 24.25 10.11
C VAL A 212 5.41 24.12 9.30
N SER A 213 5.00 22.89 8.97
CA SER A 213 3.76 22.65 8.21
C SER A 213 2.49 22.96 9.02
N GLU A 214 2.53 22.78 10.34
CA GLU A 214 1.47 23.15 11.27
C GLU A 214 1.22 24.66 11.25
N LEU A 215 2.30 25.44 11.14
CA LEU A 215 2.25 26.91 11.08
C LEU A 215 1.77 27.44 9.71
N ALA A 216 1.92 26.67 8.63
CA ALA A 216 1.76 27.16 7.26
C ALA A 216 0.40 26.86 6.57
N ARG A 217 -0.48 26.01 7.14
CA ARG A 217 -1.70 25.54 6.41
C ARG A 217 -3.02 25.79 7.15
N HIS A 218 -3.88 26.61 6.53
CA HIS A 218 -5.26 26.95 6.95
C HIS A 218 -6.33 25.83 6.86
N ARG A 219 -5.99 24.54 6.72
CA ARG A 219 -6.98 23.44 6.73
C ARG A 219 -6.92 22.67 8.05
N GLN A 220 -7.91 22.92 8.92
CA GLN A 220 -8.04 22.33 10.25
C GLN A 220 -7.82 20.80 10.29
N VAL A 221 -8.43 20.06 9.35
CA VAL A 221 -8.33 18.58 9.23
C VAL A 221 -6.87 18.10 9.06
N LYS A 222 -6.04 18.84 8.30
CA LYS A 222 -4.63 18.47 8.10
C LYS A 222 -3.78 18.81 9.32
N MET A 223 -4.17 19.84 10.08
CA MET A 223 -3.44 20.28 11.26
C MET A 223 -3.53 19.27 12.40
N ASP A 224 -4.69 18.63 12.61
CA ASP A 224 -4.86 17.64 13.69
C ASP A 224 -4.06 16.36 13.44
N ALA A 225 -3.95 15.93 12.19
CA ALA A 225 -3.10 14.80 11.79
C ALA A 225 -1.61 15.09 12.04
N VAL A 226 -1.13 16.28 11.64
CA VAL A 226 0.27 16.69 11.88
C VAL A 226 0.57 16.75 13.38
N LYS A 227 -0.31 17.38 14.17
CA LYS A 227 -0.20 17.41 15.65
C LYS A 227 -0.16 16.01 16.25
N TYR A 228 -0.99 15.10 15.76
CA TYR A 228 -1.01 13.72 16.23
C TYR A 228 0.28 12.99 15.88
N ALA A 229 0.80 13.14 14.65
CA ALA A 229 2.08 12.57 14.25
C ALA A 229 3.22 13.04 15.16
N ILE A 230 3.31 14.34 15.42
CA ILE A 230 4.31 14.92 16.34
C ILE A 230 4.20 14.29 17.72
N ARG A 231 3.00 14.20 18.30
CA ARG A 231 2.81 13.58 19.63
C ARG A 231 3.26 12.12 19.67
N VAL A 232 2.97 11.34 18.63
CA VAL A 232 3.39 9.93 18.57
C VAL A 232 4.92 9.82 18.50
N LEU A 233 5.56 10.69 17.72
CA LEU A 233 7.02 10.75 17.61
C LEU A 233 7.64 11.15 18.95
N ASP A 234 7.13 12.18 19.60
CA ASP A 234 7.60 12.65 20.91
C ASP A 234 7.51 11.54 21.96
N ILE A 235 6.35 10.88 22.07
CA ILE A 235 6.17 9.75 22.99
C ILE A 235 7.17 8.62 22.71
N PHE A 236 7.46 8.34 21.44
CA PHE A 236 8.40 7.28 21.08
C PHE A 236 9.83 7.62 21.48
N PHE A 237 10.30 8.82 21.11
CA PHE A 237 11.68 9.24 21.39
C PHE A 237 11.91 9.52 22.87
N ASP A 238 10.90 10.00 23.61
CA ASP A 238 11.00 10.22 25.06
C ASP A 238 10.93 8.91 25.86
N ALA A 239 10.15 7.91 25.40
CA ALA A 239 10.02 6.63 26.10
C ALA A 239 11.25 5.71 25.96
N GLU A 240 11.98 5.76 24.83
CA GLU A 240 13.20 4.97 24.63
C GLU A 240 14.37 5.41 25.52
N VAL A 241 14.30 6.59 26.13
CA VAL A 241 15.27 7.05 27.14
C VAL A 241 15.16 6.24 28.45
N HIS A 242 14.05 5.50 28.65
CA HIS A 242 13.72 4.90 29.95
C HIS A 242 13.57 3.37 30.00
N ASP A 243 13.51 2.61 28.90
CA ASP A 243 13.46 1.13 29.01
C ASP A 243 13.89 0.36 27.72
N PRO A 244 14.93 -0.50 27.76
CA PRO A 244 15.39 -1.27 26.59
C PRO A 244 14.76 -2.68 26.56
N VAL A 245 13.44 -2.80 26.33
CA VAL A 245 12.80 -4.11 26.13
C VAL A 245 12.74 -4.47 24.64
N SER A 246 13.13 -5.72 24.33
CA SER A 246 13.45 -6.20 22.99
C SER A 246 12.34 -5.99 21.94
N PRO A 247 12.57 -5.27 20.82
CA PRO A 247 11.51 -4.60 20.03
C PRO A 247 10.78 -5.48 19.00
N LEU A 248 11.24 -6.70 18.76
CA LEU A 248 10.87 -7.51 17.58
C LEU A 248 9.65 -8.42 17.78
N ALA A 249 9.33 -8.79 19.02
CA ALA A 249 8.23 -9.72 19.32
C ALA A 249 6.83 -9.09 19.24
N SER A 250 6.75 -7.75 19.33
CA SER A 250 5.49 -6.98 19.32
C SER A 250 4.91 -6.82 17.90
N LEU A 251 5.77 -6.66 16.88
CA LEU A 251 5.37 -6.47 15.47
C LEU A 251 4.61 -7.68 14.90
N ARG A 252 4.96 -8.90 15.32
CA ARG A 252 4.35 -10.15 14.84
C ARG A 252 2.87 -10.30 15.21
N ARG A 253 2.41 -9.68 16.31
CA ARG A 253 1.06 -9.94 16.86
C ARG A 253 0.01 -8.90 16.43
N SER A 254 0.38 -7.65 16.20
CA SER A 254 -0.60 -6.57 15.98
C SER A 254 -0.87 -6.24 14.50
N VAL A 255 0.15 -6.27 13.65
CA VAL A 255 0.04 -5.75 12.27
C VAL A 255 -0.43 -6.82 11.29
N GLY A 256 0.12 -8.04 11.38
CA GLY A 256 -0.22 -9.14 10.47
C GLY A 256 -1.69 -9.58 10.55
N ARG A 257 -2.28 -9.62 11.76
CA ARG A 257 -3.65 -10.10 11.96
C ARG A 257 -4.71 -9.07 11.50
N LYS A 258 -4.54 -7.79 11.86
CA LYS A 258 -5.49 -6.73 11.50
C LYS A 258 -5.46 -6.35 10.02
N VAL A 259 -4.29 -6.37 9.38
CA VAL A 259 -4.18 -6.08 7.94
C VAL A 259 -4.84 -7.19 7.11
N LEU A 260 -4.70 -8.45 7.51
CA LEU A 260 -5.41 -9.58 6.87
C LEU A 260 -6.93 -9.52 7.08
N GLU A 261 -7.40 -9.19 8.29
CA GLU A 261 -8.83 -8.97 8.58
C GLU A 261 -9.41 -7.82 7.73
N TRP A 262 -8.64 -6.74 7.54
CA TRP A 262 -9.04 -5.60 6.72
C TRP A 262 -8.97 -5.84 5.20
N CYS A 263 -8.02 -6.65 4.73
CA CYS A 263 -7.91 -7.02 3.30
C CYS A 263 -8.96 -8.04 2.88
N THR A 264 -9.41 -8.91 3.79
CA THR A 264 -10.38 -9.98 3.47
C THR A 264 -11.83 -9.61 3.76
N GLY A 265 -12.08 -8.47 4.42
CA GLY A 265 -13.44 -8.01 4.76
C GLY A 265 -14.20 -8.93 5.71
N ARG A 266 -13.50 -9.87 6.38
CA ARG A 266 -14.09 -10.83 7.31
C ARG A 266 -13.62 -10.50 8.73
N SER A 267 -14.58 -10.11 9.57
CA SER A 267 -14.42 -10.15 11.02
C SER A 267 -14.41 -11.63 11.44
N LEU A 268 -13.32 -12.08 12.05
CA LEU A 268 -13.16 -13.44 12.60
C LEU A 268 -13.74 -13.53 14.03
N ASP A 269 -14.86 -12.89 14.28
CA ASP A 269 -15.63 -13.06 15.52
C ASP A 269 -16.79 -14.04 15.29
N ASP A 270 -16.50 -15.26 14.84
CA ASP A 270 -17.42 -16.37 15.03
C ASP A 270 -17.15 -16.99 16.40
N LYS A 271 -17.95 -16.53 17.37
CA LYS A 271 -18.05 -17.11 18.71
C LYS A 271 -18.41 -18.60 18.56
N SER A 272 -17.47 -19.46 18.91
CA SER A 272 -17.74 -20.84 19.28
C SER A 272 -18.68 -20.86 20.50
N GLY A 273 -19.98 -20.97 20.25
CA GLY A 273 -20.97 -21.32 21.25
C GLY A 273 -20.80 -22.77 21.65
N GLN A 274 -20.01 -23.01 22.70
CA GLN A 274 -20.15 -24.20 23.54
C GLN A 274 -21.39 -24.05 24.43
N GLY A 275 -22.17 -25.13 24.50
CA GLY A 275 -23.30 -25.33 25.42
C GLY A 275 -24.44 -26.04 24.68
N GLN A 276 -25.01 -27.15 25.14
CA GLN A 276 -24.96 -27.77 26.45
C GLN A 276 -25.60 -29.17 26.33
N GLN A 277 -25.13 -30.12 27.12
CA GLN A 277 -25.80 -31.40 27.37
C GLN A 277 -27.24 -31.17 27.86
N VAL A 278 -28.21 -31.89 27.28
CA VAL A 278 -29.17 -32.77 27.98
C VAL A 278 -29.47 -33.95 27.06
#